data_AF-A0A811N751-F1
#
_entry.id   AF-A0A811N751-F1
#
_cell.length_a   1.000
_cell.length_b   1.000
_cell.length_c   1.000
_cell.angle_alpha   90.00
_cell.angle_beta   90.00
_cell.angle_gamma   90.00
#
_symmetry.space_group_name_H-M   'P 1'
#
loop_
_entity.id
_entity.type
_entity.pdbx_description
1 polymer ?
#
loop_
_entity_poly.entity_id
_entity_poly.type
_entity_poly.pdbx_seq_one_letter_code
_entity_poly.pdbx_strand_id
1 'polypeptide(L)'
;MLGFITAVDLSGYFDPEEGVYGEDNDDEDGDGEDFEDSEWGAFENIPCLWVWCPITGKELQLPLVRWCPYPERWSAALVCAADAEAGGGACDHLVDCHRRPFLVVLVGTDKDSTFSCVYSSANGAWGDPTSAQIPRSREWLETVPPARVGNALYFLYRGSARILRYDVAARGFSVIDRPPPCSVDFQGSAVLMSMEGGTLGFAAVHEYRLRLWAREVDLSNR
;
A
#
# COMPACT_ATOMS: atom_id res chain seq x y z
N MET A 1 -3.75 17.36 -12.06
CA MET A 1 -2.93 16.57 -11.13
C MET A 1 -2.08 15.61 -11.94
N LEU A 2 -0.89 16.04 -12.37
CA LEU A 2 0.25 15.13 -12.30
C LEU A 2 0.46 14.88 -10.80
N GLY A 3 0.45 13.63 -10.35
CA GLY A 3 0.78 13.34 -8.96
C GLY A 3 -0.08 12.24 -8.38
N PHE A 4 0.50 11.05 -8.32
CA PHE A 4 0.19 10.10 -7.26
C PHE A 4 0.43 10.83 -5.93
N ILE A 5 -0.62 11.27 -5.25
CA ILE A 5 -0.50 11.76 -3.86
C ILE A 5 -0.44 10.51 -3.00
N THR A 6 0.77 10.15 -2.57
CA THR A 6 0.98 9.21 -1.48
C THR A 6 0.31 9.79 -0.24
N ALA A 7 -0.55 9.01 0.42
CA ALA A 7 -0.87 9.33 1.79
C ALA A 7 0.39 9.06 2.61
N VAL A 8 0.95 10.11 3.22
CA VAL A 8 2.15 10.01 4.06
C VAL A 8 1.67 9.68 5.47
N ASP A 9 2.10 8.54 6.00
CA ASP A 9 2.01 8.28 7.43
C ASP A 9 2.99 9.22 8.15
N LEU A 10 2.48 10.01 9.09
CA LEU A 10 3.29 10.87 9.95
C LEU A 10 3.51 10.27 11.34
N SER A 11 3.08 9.02 11.57
CA SER A 11 3.52 8.26 12.73
C SER A 11 5.01 7.96 12.56
N GLY A 12 5.82 8.59 13.42
CA GLY A 12 7.26 8.68 13.26
C GLY A 12 7.97 7.32 13.21
N TYR A 13 9.07 7.31 12.47
CA TYR A 13 10.17 6.35 12.50
C TYR A 13 10.43 5.86 13.94
N PHE A 14 10.13 4.61 14.23
CA PHE A 14 10.64 3.93 15.43
C PHE A 14 11.51 2.78 14.97
N ASP A 15 12.82 2.97 15.08
CA ASP A 15 13.82 1.95 14.86
C ASP A 15 13.82 1.02 16.08
N PRO A 16 13.49 -0.29 15.96
CA PRO A 16 13.55 -1.18 17.11
C PRO A 16 14.96 -1.71 17.38
N GLU A 17 15.99 -1.35 16.61
CA GLU A 17 17.36 -1.84 16.84
C GLU A 17 18.23 -0.86 17.65
N GLU A 18 17.87 -0.60 18.91
CA GLU A 18 18.87 -0.38 19.97
C GLU A 18 18.37 -0.95 21.31
N GLY A 19 18.36 -2.28 21.38
CA GLY A 19 18.29 -3.03 22.64
C GLY A 19 19.63 -3.70 22.90
N VAL A 20 20.45 -3.07 23.73
CA VAL A 20 21.74 -3.57 24.23
C VAL A 20 21.61 -5.02 24.73
N TYR A 21 22.47 -5.91 24.24
CA TYR A 21 22.67 -7.24 24.83
C TYR A 21 23.17 -7.07 26.28
N GLY A 22 22.27 -7.21 27.24
CA GLY A 22 22.60 -7.50 28.62
C GLY A 22 22.75 -9.00 28.78
N GLU A 23 23.99 -9.47 28.91
CA GLU A 23 24.27 -10.77 29.54
C GLU A 23 23.75 -10.73 30.98
N ASP A 24 22.98 -11.73 31.41
CA ASP A 24 23.06 -12.28 32.77
C ASP A 24 22.26 -13.59 32.91
N ASN A 25 23.03 -14.67 32.96
CA ASN A 25 23.00 -15.84 33.86
C ASN A 25 21.70 -16.61 34.16
N ASP A 26 21.84 -17.94 34.01
CA ASP A 26 20.97 -19.03 34.43
C ASP A 26 20.63 -18.98 35.94
N ASP A 27 19.39 -19.36 36.30
CA ASP A 27 19.08 -20.36 37.36
C ASP A 27 17.56 -20.62 37.47
N GLU A 28 17.24 -21.85 37.87
CA GLU A 28 15.95 -22.58 37.78
C GLU A 28 14.84 -22.15 38.78
N ASP A 29 13.64 -22.69 38.52
CA ASP A 29 12.50 -22.96 39.41
C ASP A 29 11.34 -21.95 39.53
N GLY A 30 10.12 -22.47 39.32
CA GLY A 30 8.83 -21.80 39.58
C GLY A 30 7.90 -21.85 38.38
N ASP A 31 7.08 -22.89 38.30
CA ASP A 31 5.60 -22.82 38.47
C ASP A 31 4.83 -22.38 37.21
N GLY A 32 4.11 -23.35 36.66
CA GLY A 32 3.20 -23.15 35.54
C GLY A 32 2.04 -22.28 35.98
N GLU A 33 2.12 -21.00 35.63
CA GLU A 33 0.97 -20.13 35.61
C GLU A 33 0.33 -20.19 34.22
N ASP A 34 -0.96 -20.48 34.25
CA ASP A 34 -1.85 -20.51 33.11
C ASP A 34 -1.68 -19.23 32.27
N PHE A 35 -1.37 -19.41 30.98
CA PHE A 35 -1.49 -18.34 29.97
C PHE A 35 -2.99 -18.08 29.74
N GLU A 36 -3.68 -17.59 30.77
CA GLU A 36 -5.00 -16.98 30.66
C GLU A 36 -4.87 -15.71 29.81
N ASP A 37 -5.49 -15.75 28.63
CA ASP A 37 -6.27 -14.66 28.06
C ASP A 37 -5.87 -13.22 28.45
N SER A 38 -4.61 -12.82 28.18
CA SER A 38 -4.21 -11.41 28.20
C SER A 38 -4.70 -10.71 26.93
N GLU A 39 -6.02 -10.55 26.91
CA GLU A 39 -6.72 -9.30 26.65
C GLU A 39 -5.86 -8.23 25.97
N TRP A 40 -5.86 -8.27 24.62
CA TRP A 40 -5.74 -7.14 23.71
C TRP A 40 -5.13 -5.87 24.33
N GLY A 41 -3.80 -5.88 24.48
CA GLY A 41 -3.02 -4.70 24.81
C GLY A 41 -3.41 -3.53 23.89
N ALA A 42 -4.08 -2.54 24.48
CA ALA A 42 -4.41 -1.20 24.00
C ALA A 42 -4.22 -0.93 22.49
N PHE A 43 -5.35 -0.87 21.76
CA PHE A 43 -5.47 -0.33 20.39
C PHE A 43 -5.20 1.19 20.32
N GLU A 44 -4.06 1.69 20.84
CA GLU A 44 -3.79 3.14 20.89
C GLU A 44 -2.99 3.70 19.71
N ASN A 45 -2.59 2.87 18.74
CA ASN A 45 -1.96 3.34 17.50
C ASN A 45 -2.85 3.07 16.27
N ILE A 46 -4.06 3.62 16.28
CA ILE A 46 -4.90 3.59 15.07
C ILE A 46 -4.42 4.71 14.13
N PRO A 47 -3.82 4.39 12.97
CA PRO A 47 -3.30 5.42 12.08
C PRO A 47 -4.43 6.33 11.61
N CYS A 48 -4.23 7.64 11.81
CA CYS A 48 -5.11 8.68 11.27
C CYS A 48 -4.62 9.04 9.87
N LEU A 49 -5.42 8.76 8.84
CA LEU A 49 -5.04 9.06 7.46
C LEU A 49 -5.51 10.46 7.07
N TRP A 50 -4.60 11.25 6.49
CA TRP A 50 -4.89 12.60 6.01
C TRP A 50 -4.70 12.69 4.50
N VAL A 51 -5.64 13.38 3.85
CA VAL A 51 -5.53 13.74 2.43
C VAL A 51 -5.24 15.23 2.35
N TRP A 52 -4.08 15.56 1.79
CA TRP A 52 -3.65 16.94 1.61
C TRP A 52 -3.65 17.33 0.13
N CYS A 53 -4.20 18.51 -0.17
CA CYS A 53 -4.21 19.09 -1.51
C CYS A 53 -3.16 20.21 -1.61
N PRO A 54 -1.99 19.98 -2.23
CA PRO A 54 -0.92 21.00 -2.30
C PRO A 54 -1.32 22.27 -3.06
N ILE A 55 -2.28 22.17 -3.99
CA ILE A 55 -2.73 23.32 -4.81
C ILE A 55 -3.63 24.25 -3.98
N THR A 56 -4.47 23.70 -3.12
CA THR A 56 -5.46 24.49 -2.35
C THR A 56 -5.04 24.69 -0.89
N GLY A 57 -4.02 23.98 -0.41
CA GLY A 57 -3.59 23.96 0.98
C GLY A 57 -4.58 23.28 1.93
N LYS A 58 -5.63 22.62 1.40
CA LYS A 58 -6.66 21.97 2.22
C LYS A 58 -6.22 20.60 2.69
N GLU A 59 -6.54 20.30 3.93
CA GLU A 59 -6.36 19.00 4.56
C GLU A 59 -7.70 18.39 4.89
N LEU A 60 -7.84 17.08 4.69
CA LEU A 60 -9.00 16.30 5.06
C LEU A 60 -8.55 15.11 5.90
N GLN A 61 -9.01 15.07 7.14
CA GLN A 61 -8.88 13.90 7.99
C GLN A 61 -9.90 12.85 7.57
N LEU A 62 -9.42 11.62 7.35
CA LEU A 62 -10.29 10.48 7.07
C LEU A 62 -10.75 9.84 8.40
N PRO A 63 -11.91 9.16 8.40
CA PRO A 63 -12.34 8.38 9.57
C PRO A 63 -11.29 7.34 9.94
N LEU A 64 -11.22 6.97 11.22
CA LEU A 64 -10.26 5.99 11.73
C LEU A 64 -10.44 4.61 11.09
N VAL A 65 -9.32 3.97 10.73
CA VAL A 65 -9.31 2.60 10.22
C VAL A 65 -9.09 1.65 11.39
N ARG A 66 -10.18 1.19 12.03
CA ARG A 66 -10.15 0.39 13.27
C ARG A 66 -9.47 -1.00 13.17
N TRP A 67 -8.95 -1.37 11.99
CA TRP A 67 -8.57 -2.73 11.63
C TRP A 67 -7.12 -2.81 11.13
N CYS A 68 -6.37 -1.71 11.13
CA CYS A 68 -4.96 -1.68 10.72
C CYS A 68 -4.07 -1.98 11.93
N PRO A 69 -3.46 -3.18 12.02
CA PRO A 69 -2.76 -3.58 13.24
C PRO A 69 -1.31 -3.08 13.29
N TYR A 70 -0.73 -2.61 12.16
CA TYR A 70 0.67 -2.16 12.12
C TYR A 70 0.87 -0.98 11.14
N PRO A 71 1.46 0.15 11.59
CA PRO A 71 1.68 1.33 10.75
C PRO A 71 2.68 1.09 9.60
N GLU A 72 3.49 0.04 9.68
CA GLU A 72 4.62 -0.16 8.77
C GLU A 72 4.33 -1.11 7.58
N ARG A 73 3.09 -1.57 7.46
CA ARG A 73 2.70 -2.67 6.55
C ARG A 73 1.60 -2.34 5.58
N TRP A 74 1.36 -1.05 5.35
CA TRP A 74 0.30 -0.59 4.47
C TRP A 74 0.80 0.48 3.49
N SER A 75 0.03 0.64 2.41
CA SER A 75 0.20 1.68 1.41
C SER A 75 -1.18 2.15 0.98
N ALA A 76 -1.28 3.38 0.47
CA ALA A 76 -2.54 3.94 0.02
C ALA A 76 -2.41 4.70 -1.28
N ALA A 77 -3.52 4.73 -2.03
CA ALA A 77 -3.65 5.46 -3.29
C ALA A 77 -4.92 6.31 -3.29
N LEU A 78 -4.81 7.55 -3.76
CA LEU A 78 -5.96 8.38 -4.07
C LEU A 78 -6.35 8.21 -5.54
N VAL A 79 -7.63 7.95 -5.80
CA VAL A 79 -8.17 7.70 -7.14
C VAL A 79 -9.39 8.59 -7.39
N CYS A 80 -9.51 9.19 -8.57
CA CYS A 80 -10.72 9.93 -8.95
C CYS A 80 -11.88 8.94 -9.11
N ALA A 81 -13.03 9.16 -8.45
CA ALA A 81 -14.13 8.19 -8.44
C ALA A 81 -14.68 7.93 -9.85
N ALA A 82 -14.92 9.00 -10.62
CA ALA A 82 -15.38 8.90 -12.00
C ALA A 82 -14.41 8.12 -12.91
N ASP A 83 -13.11 8.26 -12.66
CA ASP A 83 -12.10 7.56 -13.44
C ASP A 83 -11.97 6.09 -13.04
N ALA A 84 -12.28 5.73 -11.79
CA ALA A 84 -12.38 4.34 -11.36
C ALA A 84 -13.62 3.66 -11.96
N GLU A 85 -14.78 4.35 -11.94
CA GLU A 85 -16.03 3.84 -12.52
C GLU A 85 -15.91 3.57 -14.03
N ALA A 86 -15.20 4.43 -14.76
CA ALA A 86 -14.99 4.28 -16.19
C ALA A 86 -13.87 3.30 -16.58
N GLY A 87 -13.20 2.68 -15.60
CA GLY A 87 -12.09 1.75 -15.87
C GLY A 87 -10.76 2.41 -16.27
N GLY A 88 -10.62 3.73 -16.06
CA GLY A 88 -9.42 4.53 -16.31
C GLY A 88 -9.43 5.30 -17.63
N GLY A 89 -8.89 6.52 -17.61
CA GLY A 89 -8.71 7.38 -18.79
C GLY A 89 -9.92 8.27 -19.13
N ALA A 90 -10.96 8.31 -18.29
CA ALA A 90 -12.16 9.11 -18.52
C ALA A 90 -12.16 10.48 -17.84
N CYS A 91 -11.18 10.73 -16.96
CA CYS A 91 -11.05 12.02 -16.28
C CYS A 91 -9.73 12.71 -16.63
N ASP A 92 -9.83 13.92 -17.17
CA ASP A 92 -8.69 14.82 -17.22
C ASP A 92 -8.43 15.38 -15.81
N HIS A 93 -7.49 14.72 -15.11
CA HIS A 93 -7.09 15.09 -13.77
C HIS A 93 -6.46 16.48 -13.70
N LEU A 94 -6.07 17.11 -14.82
CA LEU A 94 -5.49 18.46 -14.87
C LEU A 94 -6.54 19.57 -14.73
N VAL A 95 -7.76 19.35 -15.22
CA VAL A 95 -8.77 20.40 -15.30
C VAL A 95 -9.97 20.14 -14.38
N ASP A 96 -10.47 18.90 -14.33
CA ASP A 96 -11.83 18.64 -13.83
C ASP A 96 -11.93 17.85 -12.51
N CYS A 97 -10.87 17.19 -12.05
CA CYS A 97 -10.99 16.26 -10.90
C CYS A 97 -10.90 16.97 -9.52
N HIS A 98 -10.52 18.24 -9.42
CA HIS A 98 -10.27 18.92 -8.13
C HIS A 98 -11.49 19.10 -7.21
N ARG A 99 -12.71 19.02 -7.75
CA ARG A 99 -13.97 19.16 -6.98
C ARG A 99 -14.85 17.90 -7.04
N ARG A 100 -14.38 16.85 -7.70
CA ARG A 100 -15.13 15.61 -7.87
C ARG A 100 -14.89 14.68 -6.68
N PRO A 101 -15.82 13.74 -6.42
CA PRO A 101 -15.56 12.70 -5.45
C PRO A 101 -14.31 11.91 -5.79
N PHE A 102 -13.58 11.51 -4.76
CA PHE A 102 -12.40 10.68 -4.85
C PHE A 102 -12.54 9.48 -3.92
N LEU A 103 -11.74 8.46 -4.22
CA LEU A 103 -11.59 7.26 -3.44
C LEU A 103 -10.20 7.24 -2.82
N VAL A 104 -10.08 6.73 -1.61
CA VAL A 104 -8.77 6.38 -1.03
C VAL A 104 -8.76 4.88 -0.82
N VAL A 105 -7.90 4.20 -1.58
CA VAL A 105 -7.69 2.76 -1.48
C VAL A 105 -6.52 2.54 -0.55
N LEU A 106 -6.79 1.97 0.62
CA LEU A 106 -5.79 1.48 1.55
C LEU A 106 -5.58 0.01 1.30
N VAL A 107 -4.32 -0.42 1.22
CA VAL A 107 -3.91 -1.82 1.11
C VAL A 107 -2.89 -2.11 2.19
N GLY A 108 -3.14 -3.16 2.97
CA GLY A 108 -2.26 -3.59 4.05
C GLY A 108 -1.93 -5.07 3.96
N THR A 109 -0.82 -5.43 4.61
CA THR A 109 -0.34 -6.80 4.72
C THR A 109 -0.26 -7.20 6.18
N ASP A 110 -0.69 -8.43 6.46
CA ASP A 110 -0.56 -9.10 7.74
C ASP A 110 0.17 -10.44 7.55
N LYS A 111 0.53 -11.12 8.64
CA LYS A 111 1.34 -12.36 8.65
C LYS A 111 0.96 -13.33 7.53
N ASP A 112 -0.34 -13.57 7.34
CA ASP A 112 -0.88 -14.57 6.41
C ASP A 112 -1.86 -14.01 5.37
N SER A 113 -2.06 -12.69 5.32
CA SER A 113 -3.08 -12.11 4.43
C SER A 113 -2.74 -10.71 3.93
N THR A 114 -3.39 -10.33 2.84
CA THR A 114 -3.43 -8.96 2.34
C THR A 114 -4.86 -8.48 2.42
N PHE A 115 -5.05 -7.26 2.90
CA PHE A 115 -6.36 -6.65 3.05
C PHE A 115 -6.41 -5.30 2.35
N SER A 116 -7.62 -4.87 2.03
CA SER A 116 -7.90 -3.56 1.46
C SER A 116 -9.14 -2.95 2.09
N CYS A 117 -9.15 -1.63 2.13
CA CYS A 117 -10.31 -0.85 2.52
C CYS A 117 -10.39 0.37 1.59
N VAL A 118 -11.60 0.74 1.16
CA VAL A 118 -11.81 1.85 0.23
C VAL A 118 -12.67 2.91 0.89
N TYR A 119 -12.11 4.09 1.11
CA TYR A 119 -12.84 5.27 1.51
C TYR A 119 -13.46 5.94 0.30
N SER A 120 -14.73 6.36 0.42
CA SER A 120 -15.39 7.20 -0.59
C SER A 120 -15.67 8.58 -0.03
N SER A 121 -15.14 9.62 -0.68
CA SER A 121 -15.41 11.00 -0.28
C SER A 121 -16.87 11.42 -0.53
N ALA A 122 -17.61 10.70 -1.39
CA ALA A 122 -19.04 10.94 -1.60
C ALA A 122 -19.86 10.54 -0.37
N ASN A 123 -19.46 9.44 0.28
CA ASN A 123 -20.17 8.89 1.43
C ASN A 123 -19.54 9.29 2.76
N GLY A 124 -18.31 9.85 2.73
CA GLY A 124 -17.56 10.22 3.92
C GLY A 124 -17.15 9.03 4.78
N ALA A 125 -17.12 7.81 4.22
CA ALA A 125 -16.96 6.58 4.97
C ALA A 125 -16.09 5.55 4.25
N TRP A 126 -15.48 4.67 5.03
CA TRP A 126 -14.84 3.45 4.56
C TRP A 126 -15.90 2.40 4.21
N GLY A 127 -15.69 1.68 3.10
CA GLY A 127 -16.44 0.46 2.80
C GLY A 127 -15.96 -0.74 3.62
N ASP A 128 -16.68 -1.85 3.52
CA ASP A 128 -16.30 -3.10 4.18
C ASP A 128 -14.90 -3.56 3.74
N PRO A 129 -14.05 -4.09 4.62
CA PRO A 129 -12.73 -4.57 4.21
C PRO A 129 -12.84 -5.80 3.30
N THR A 130 -11.86 -5.96 2.42
CA THR A 130 -11.68 -7.19 1.62
C THR A 130 -10.31 -7.76 1.87
N SER A 131 -10.22 -9.05 2.17
CA SER A 131 -8.96 -9.75 2.42
C SER A 131 -8.80 -10.96 1.50
N ALA A 132 -7.54 -11.30 1.23
CA ALA A 132 -7.17 -12.52 0.54
C ALA A 132 -5.91 -13.12 1.17
N GLN A 133 -5.84 -14.44 1.20
CA GLN A 133 -4.61 -15.15 1.55
C GLN A 133 -3.68 -15.13 0.34
N ILE A 134 -2.53 -14.48 0.49
CA ILE A 134 -1.50 -14.44 -0.54
C ILE A 134 -0.31 -15.26 -0.03
N PRO A 135 0.08 -16.33 -0.74
CA PRO A 135 1.23 -17.13 -0.34
C PRO A 135 2.49 -16.27 -0.16
N ARG A 136 3.20 -16.48 0.95
CA ARG A 136 4.41 -15.75 1.36
C ARG A 136 4.18 -14.27 1.74
N SER A 137 3.05 -13.92 2.35
CA SER A 137 2.67 -12.57 2.82
C SER A 137 3.52 -11.95 3.94
N ARG A 138 4.70 -12.50 4.26
CA ARG A 138 5.66 -11.84 5.18
C ARG A 138 6.38 -10.67 4.51
N GLU A 139 6.05 -10.37 3.26
CA GLU A 139 6.61 -9.28 2.48
C GLU A 139 5.86 -7.97 2.78
N TRP A 140 6.60 -6.91 3.11
CA TRP A 140 6.03 -5.59 3.38
C TRP A 140 5.79 -4.82 2.08
N LEU A 141 4.79 -3.95 2.06
CA LEU A 141 4.63 -3.01 0.95
C LEU A 141 5.67 -1.89 1.07
N GLU A 142 6.24 -1.49 -0.06
CA GLU A 142 7.15 -0.36 -0.13
C GLU A 142 6.36 0.95 0.06
N THR A 143 6.93 1.90 0.79
CA THR A 143 6.33 3.22 1.06
C THR A 143 6.49 4.20 -0.12
N VAL A 144 6.46 3.67 -1.34
CA VAL A 144 6.48 4.45 -2.58
C VAL A 144 5.08 4.51 -3.20
N PRO A 145 4.78 5.56 -3.98
CA PRO A 145 3.48 5.67 -4.64
C PRO A 145 3.20 4.45 -5.53
N PRO A 146 2.01 3.83 -5.42
CA PRO A 146 1.62 2.77 -6.33
C PRO A 146 1.31 3.34 -7.72
N ALA A 147 1.53 2.53 -8.76
CA ALA A 147 1.09 2.89 -10.11
C ALA A 147 -0.36 2.47 -10.32
N ARG A 148 -1.09 3.23 -11.15
CA ARG A 148 -2.44 2.88 -11.58
C ARG A 148 -2.47 2.63 -13.08
N VAL A 149 -2.93 1.45 -13.49
CA VAL A 149 -3.13 1.11 -14.90
C VAL A 149 -4.55 0.60 -15.08
N GLY A 150 -5.34 1.34 -15.86
CA GLY A 150 -6.78 1.13 -15.98
C GLY A 150 -7.44 1.17 -14.59
N ASN A 151 -8.05 0.05 -14.22
CA ASN A 151 -8.73 -0.10 -12.94
C ASN A 151 -7.89 -0.74 -11.82
N ALA A 152 -6.64 -1.08 -12.11
CA ALA A 152 -5.78 -1.77 -11.18
C ALA A 152 -4.70 -0.84 -10.59
N LEU A 153 -4.46 -0.99 -9.29
CA LEU A 153 -3.34 -0.41 -8.55
C LEU A 153 -2.24 -1.46 -8.40
N TYR A 154 -0.99 -1.02 -8.53
CA TYR A 154 0.19 -1.87 -8.46
C TYR A 154 1.12 -1.36 -7.37
N PHE A 155 1.42 -2.22 -6.40
CA PHE A 155 2.24 -1.90 -5.24
C PHE A 155 3.50 -2.76 -5.25
N LEU A 156 4.65 -2.13 -4.99
CA LEU A 156 5.91 -2.86 -4.82
C LEU A 156 5.93 -3.51 -3.44
N TYR A 157 6.40 -4.75 -3.39
CA TYR A 157 6.85 -5.34 -2.14
C TYR A 157 8.31 -4.93 -1.87
N ARG A 158 8.60 -4.54 -0.63
CA ARG A 158 9.95 -4.26 -0.14
C ARG A 158 10.77 -5.54 -0.14
N GLY A 159 11.97 -5.48 -0.72
CA GLY A 159 12.91 -6.61 -0.73
C GLY A 159 12.43 -7.87 -1.46
N SER A 160 11.34 -7.79 -2.24
CA SER A 160 10.76 -8.94 -2.93
C SER A 160 10.76 -8.76 -4.45
N ALA A 161 10.88 -9.86 -5.18
CA ALA A 161 10.76 -9.91 -6.63
C ALA A 161 9.31 -9.88 -7.13
N ARG A 162 8.35 -9.40 -6.32
CA ARG A 162 6.91 -9.44 -6.62
C ARG A 162 6.29 -8.05 -6.59
N ILE A 163 5.19 -7.90 -7.32
CA ILE A 163 4.34 -6.71 -7.31
C ILE A 163 2.92 -7.16 -7.00
N LEU A 164 2.28 -6.52 -6.03
CA LEU A 164 0.88 -6.73 -5.70
C LEU A 164 0.01 -5.94 -6.69
N ARG A 165 -0.96 -6.60 -7.30
CA ARG A 165 -2.02 -5.97 -8.10
C ARG A 165 -3.33 -6.01 -7.31
N TYR A 166 -3.97 -4.85 -7.18
CA TYR A 166 -5.31 -4.71 -6.63
C TYR A 166 -6.25 -4.12 -7.67
N ASP A 167 -7.31 -4.84 -8.04
CA ASP A 167 -8.35 -4.33 -8.93
C ASP A 167 -9.42 -3.59 -8.13
N VAL A 168 -9.61 -2.29 -8.39
CA VAL A 168 -10.49 -1.43 -7.58
C VAL A 168 -11.98 -1.78 -7.76
N ALA A 169 -12.41 -2.24 -8.94
CA ALA A 169 -13.82 -2.56 -9.21
C ALA A 169 -14.14 -3.98 -8.82
N ALA A 170 -13.25 -4.94 -9.13
CA ALA A 170 -13.43 -6.32 -8.70
C ALA A 170 -13.11 -6.53 -7.22
N ARG A 171 -12.45 -5.55 -6.57
CA ARG A 171 -11.97 -5.60 -5.18
C ARG A 171 -11.10 -6.84 -4.90
N GLY A 172 -10.32 -7.22 -5.90
CA GLY A 172 -9.57 -8.48 -5.91
C GLY A 172 -8.05 -8.27 -5.92
N PHE A 173 -7.32 -9.22 -5.34
CA PHE A 173 -5.86 -9.23 -5.33
C PHE A 173 -5.30 -10.26 -6.30
N SER A 174 -4.17 -9.94 -6.90
CA SER A 174 -3.33 -10.88 -7.64
C SER A 174 -1.88 -10.46 -7.49
N VAL A 175 -0.95 -11.37 -7.78
CA VAL A 175 0.48 -11.08 -7.70
C VAL A 175 1.13 -11.38 -9.03
N ILE A 176 2.06 -10.53 -9.41
CA ILE A 176 2.86 -10.64 -10.62
C ILE A 176 4.34 -10.55 -10.22
N ASP A 177 5.21 -11.11 -11.06
CA ASP A 177 6.65 -11.00 -10.84
C ASP A 177 7.20 -9.67 -11.33
N ARG A 178 8.26 -9.20 -10.67
CA ARG A 178 9.09 -8.08 -11.12
C ARG A 178 9.82 -8.45 -12.39
N PRO A 179 10.25 -7.44 -13.18
CA PRO A 179 11.09 -7.68 -14.34
C PRO A 179 12.36 -8.47 -13.97
N PRO A 180 12.81 -9.43 -14.80
CA PRO A 180 14.01 -10.23 -14.54
C PRO A 180 15.29 -9.45 -14.18
N PRO A 181 15.56 -8.24 -14.73
CA PRO A 181 16.74 -7.44 -14.38
C PRO A 181 16.78 -6.92 -12.94
N CYS A 182 15.69 -7.10 -12.19
CA CYS A 182 15.49 -6.59 -10.83
C CYS A 182 14.93 -7.71 -9.94
N SER A 183 15.53 -8.91 -9.96
CA SER A 183 15.18 -10.02 -9.07
C SER A 183 15.55 -9.76 -7.60
N VAL A 184 15.41 -10.76 -6.74
CA VAL A 184 15.50 -10.69 -5.27
C VAL A 184 16.75 -9.95 -4.76
N ASP A 185 17.84 -9.95 -5.53
CA ASP A 185 19.12 -9.30 -5.19
C ASP A 185 19.17 -7.79 -5.49
N PHE A 186 18.07 -7.22 -6.00
CA PHE A 186 17.99 -5.79 -6.29
C PHE A 186 17.83 -4.96 -5.01
N GLN A 187 18.92 -4.32 -4.60
CA GLN A 187 18.99 -3.38 -3.45
C GLN A 187 18.83 -1.90 -3.85
N GLY A 188 18.33 -1.61 -5.06
CA GLY A 188 18.16 -0.24 -5.56
C GLY A 188 16.77 0.35 -5.27
N SER A 189 16.61 1.64 -5.53
CA SER A 189 15.28 2.28 -5.55
C SER A 189 14.56 1.94 -6.85
N ALA A 190 13.30 1.53 -6.74
CA ALA A 190 12.42 1.26 -7.87
C ALA A 190 11.09 2.02 -7.72
N VAL A 191 10.51 2.39 -8.86
CA VAL A 191 9.17 2.98 -8.95
C VAL A 191 8.38 2.28 -10.04
N LEU A 192 7.09 2.14 -9.80
CA LEU A 192 6.13 1.75 -10.81
C LEU A 192 5.56 3.01 -11.46
N MET A 193 5.21 2.93 -12.73
CA MET A 193 4.61 4.04 -13.45
C MET A 193 3.56 3.52 -14.43
N SER A 194 2.54 4.34 -14.69
CA SER A 194 1.69 4.14 -15.86
C SER A 194 2.41 4.63 -17.10
N MET A 195 2.31 3.86 -18.18
CA MET A 195 2.87 4.21 -19.48
C MET A 195 1.75 4.47 -20.49
N GLU A 196 2.11 5.11 -21.60
CA GLU A 196 1.19 5.33 -22.72
C GLU A 196 0.59 4.00 -23.20
N GLY A 197 -0.68 4.04 -23.60
CA GLY A 197 -1.42 2.83 -24.00
C GLY A 197 -1.88 1.95 -22.82
N GLY A 198 -1.79 2.41 -21.58
CA GLY A 198 -2.31 1.66 -20.42
C GLY A 198 -1.44 0.45 -20.08
N THR A 199 -0.12 0.60 -20.19
CA THR A 199 0.85 -0.42 -19.82
C THR A 199 1.51 -0.10 -18.48
N LEU A 200 2.02 -1.14 -17.80
CA LEU A 200 2.73 -0.97 -16.54
C LEU A 200 4.23 -0.81 -16.83
N GLY A 201 4.75 0.35 -16.45
CA GLY A 201 6.17 0.65 -16.47
C GLY A 201 6.82 0.35 -15.12
N PHE A 202 8.10 0.01 -15.19
CA PHE A 202 8.97 -0.20 -14.05
C PHE A 202 10.28 0.54 -14.31
N ALA A 203 10.68 1.39 -13.38
CA ALA A 203 11.95 2.10 -13.43
C ALA A 203 12.75 1.80 -12.18
N ALA A 204 14.02 1.48 -12.35
CA ALA A 204 14.92 1.13 -11.27
C ALA A 204 16.28 1.79 -11.47
N VAL A 205 16.86 2.28 -10.37
CA VAL A 205 18.26 2.70 -10.34
C VAL A 205 19.06 1.61 -9.65
N HIS A 206 20.03 1.04 -10.37
CA HIS A 206 20.99 0.11 -9.80
C HIS A 206 22.39 0.64 -10.02
N GLU A 207 23.16 0.76 -8.93
CA GLU A 207 24.49 1.39 -8.90
C GLU A 207 24.41 2.84 -9.39
N TYR A 208 24.56 3.04 -10.71
CA TYR A 208 24.51 4.33 -11.40
C TYR A 208 23.79 4.24 -12.75
N ARG A 209 23.01 3.18 -12.96
CA ARG A 209 22.30 2.93 -14.22
C ARG A 209 20.80 2.98 -13.99
N LEU A 210 20.14 3.88 -14.71
CA LEU A 210 18.69 3.87 -14.84
C LEU A 210 18.29 2.74 -15.81
N ARG A 211 17.47 1.81 -15.33
CA ARG A 211 16.89 0.73 -16.12
C ARG A 211 15.39 0.95 -16.21
N LEU A 212 14.87 0.88 -17.44
CA LEU A 212 13.44 1.03 -17.73
C LEU A 212 12.92 -0.28 -18.31
N TRP A 213 11.71 -0.65 -17.91
CA TRP A 213 11.00 -1.81 -18.42
C TRP A 213 9.52 -1.49 -18.56
N ALA A 214 8.90 -2.09 -19.57
CA ALA A 214 7.46 -1.96 -19.82
C ALA A 214 6.88 -3.36 -19.98
N ARG A 215 5.66 -3.57 -19.47
CA ARG A 215 4.90 -4.80 -19.71
C ARG A 215 3.47 -4.48 -20.05
N GLU A 216 2.98 -5.19 -21.06
CA GLU A 216 1.57 -5.28 -21.34
C GLU A 216 0.84 -5.85 -20.13
N VAL A 217 -0.25 -5.19 -19.75
CA VAL A 217 -1.14 -5.69 -18.72
C VAL A 217 -2.30 -6.33 -19.46
N ASP A 218 -2.52 -7.62 -19.24
CA ASP A 218 -3.72 -8.27 -19.78
C ASP A 218 -4.96 -7.60 -19.18
N LEU A 219 -5.64 -6.80 -20.00
CA LEU A 219 -6.91 -6.16 -19.66
C LEU A 219 -8.10 -7.13 -19.72
N SER A 220 -7.82 -8.44 -19.82
CA SER A 220 -8.84 -9.49 -19.96
C SER A 220 -9.03 -10.26 -18.67
N ASN A 221 -9.91 -9.74 -17.81
CA ASN A 221 -10.78 -10.61 -17.04
C ASN A 221 -12.17 -9.96 -16.99
N ARG A 222 -13.03 -10.44 -17.90
CA ARG A 222 -14.46 -10.14 -17.95
C ARG A 222 -15.21 -10.98 -16.92
#